data_AF-A0A1F4X4U6-F1
#
_entry.id   AF-A0A1F4X4U6-F1
#
_cell.length_a   1.000
_cell.length_b   1.000
_cell.length_c   1.000
_cell.angle_alpha   90.00
_cell.angle_beta   90.00
_cell.angle_gamma   90.00
#
_symmetry.space_group_name_H-M   'P 1'
#
loop_
_entity.id
_entity.type
_entity.pdbx_description
1 polymer ?
#
loop_
_entity_poly.entity_id
_entity_poly.type
_entity_poly.pdbx_seq_one_letter_code
_entity_poly.pdbx_strand_id
1 'polypeptide(L)'
;MKDIVSVLIFLLLFSTASAQEKAAKDKWLSFDKFQHFFLSTHLTVLSYEIYHRSYHNTKESSKYFSSGLVVTVGIGKEVLDSRKPKGKFNFKDLVADGLGIILGLTIANNLK
;
A
#
# COMPACT_ATOMS: atom_id res chain seq x y z
N MET A 1 -16.44 10.22 -9.15
CA MET A 1 -16.74 10.54 -7.73
C MET A 1 -16.90 9.28 -6.87
N LYS A 2 -17.73 8.30 -7.26
CA LYS A 2 -17.91 7.06 -6.49
C LYS A 2 -16.60 6.29 -6.26
N ASP A 3 -15.75 6.20 -7.28
CA ASP A 3 -14.47 5.46 -7.19
C ASP A 3 -13.43 6.14 -6.27
N ILE A 4 -13.34 7.47 -6.31
CA ILE A 4 -12.49 8.24 -5.37
C ILE A 4 -12.99 8.04 -3.94
N VAL A 5 -14.31 8.06 -3.73
CA VAL A 5 -14.90 7.83 -2.40
C VAL A 5 -14.62 6.40 -1.92
N SER A 6 -14.64 5.40 -2.79
CA SER A 6 -14.24 4.02 -2.44
C SER A 6 -12.77 3.90 -2.06
N VAL A 7 -11.86 4.58 -2.77
CA VAL A 7 -10.42 4.62 -2.42
C VAL A 7 -10.21 5.35 -1.09
N LEU A 8 -10.89 6.48 -0.88
CA LEU A 8 -10.79 7.25 0.37
C LEU A 8 -11.39 6.49 1.55
N ILE A 9 -12.49 5.77 1.37
CA ILE A 9 -13.08 4.90 2.40
C ILE A 9 -12.14 3.73 2.72
N PHE A 10 -11.53 3.11 1.70
CA PHE A 10 -10.54 2.05 1.92
C PHE A 10 -9.28 2.57 2.66
N LEU A 11 -8.80 3.76 2.31
CA LEU A 11 -7.70 4.46 3.00
C LEU A 11 -8.06 4.88 4.44
N LEU A 12 -9.33 5.24 4.71
CA LEU A 12 -9.82 5.56 6.06
C LEU A 12 -9.91 4.33 6.95
N LEU A 13 -10.37 3.19 6.41
CA LEU A 13 -10.36 1.89 7.12
C LEU A 13 -8.93 1.38 7.38
N PHE A 14 -7.95 1.87 6.61
CA PHE A 14 -6.52 1.57 6.74
C PHE A 14 -5.87 2.15 8.01
N SER A 15 -6.33 3.32 8.46
CA SER A 15 -5.72 4.04 9.59
C SER A 15 -5.92 3.35 10.95
N THR A 16 -6.92 2.46 11.07
CA THR A 16 -7.30 1.85 12.34
C THR A 16 -6.77 0.42 12.51
N ALA A 17 -6.33 -0.23 11.42
CA ALA A 17 -5.87 -1.62 11.46
C ALA A 17 -4.44 -1.80 11.99
N SER A 18 -3.62 -0.74 12.08
CA SER A 18 -2.24 -0.81 12.59
C SER A 18 -2.17 -0.60 14.11
N ALA A 19 -3.07 -1.22 14.86
CA ALA A 19 -3.03 -1.23 16.32
C ALA A 19 -1.83 -2.06 16.82
N GLN A 20 -0.66 -1.43 16.77
CA GLN A 20 0.53 -1.63 17.59
C GLN A 20 0.78 -3.05 18.12
N GLU A 21 1.40 -3.90 17.29
CA GLU A 21 2.09 -5.07 17.84
C GLU A 21 3.32 -4.56 18.60
N LYS A 22 3.34 -4.83 19.91
CA LYS A 22 4.46 -4.49 20.81
C LYS A 22 5.79 -4.96 20.22
N ALA A 23 6.86 -4.29 20.63
CA ALA A 23 8.28 -4.54 20.37
C ALA A 23 8.82 -5.97 20.68
N ALA A 24 8.10 -7.02 20.30
CA ALA A 24 8.67 -8.33 20.06
C ALA A 24 9.53 -8.19 18.80
N LYS A 25 10.78 -8.67 18.85
CA LYS A 25 11.77 -8.62 17.76
C LYS A 25 11.10 -8.62 16.39
N ASP A 26 11.17 -7.49 15.68
CA ASP A 26 10.60 -7.32 14.35
C ASP A 26 11.11 -8.43 13.42
N LYS A 27 10.25 -9.39 13.11
CA LYS A 27 10.58 -10.57 12.30
C LYS A 27 10.27 -10.26 10.83
N TRP A 28 11.06 -10.85 9.93
CA TRP A 28 10.78 -10.78 8.50
C TRP A 28 9.45 -11.45 8.11
N LEU A 29 9.02 -12.46 8.88
CA LEU A 29 7.76 -13.17 8.70
C LEU A 29 6.85 -12.93 9.92
N SER A 30 6.35 -11.71 10.07
CA SER A 30 5.31 -11.38 11.05
C SER A 30 3.98 -11.12 10.34
N PHE A 31 2.89 -11.17 11.11
CA PHE A 31 1.55 -10.85 10.60
C PHE A 31 1.49 -9.39 10.10
N ASP A 32 2.19 -8.49 10.78
CA ASP A 32 2.37 -7.10 10.37
C ASP A 32 2.99 -6.97 8.95
N LYS A 33 4.06 -7.73 8.64
CA LYS A 33 4.62 -7.75 7.27
C LYS A 33 3.67 -8.32 6.23
N PHE A 34 2.87 -9.32 6.61
CA PHE A 34 1.83 -9.86 5.74
C PHE A 34 0.76 -8.80 5.44
N GLN A 35 0.35 -8.00 6.44
CA GLN A 35 -0.59 -6.91 6.24
C GLN A 35 -0.02 -5.85 5.27
N HIS A 36 1.22 -5.41 5.46
CA HIS A 36 1.91 -4.51 4.53
C HIS A 36 1.88 -5.02 3.09
N PHE A 37 2.33 -6.26 2.89
CA PHE A 37 2.32 -6.91 1.58
C PHE A 37 0.91 -7.00 0.96
N PHE A 38 -0.06 -7.52 1.71
CA PHE A 38 -1.42 -7.76 1.22
C PHE A 38 -2.12 -6.46 0.86
N LEU A 39 -1.98 -5.45 1.71
CA LEU A 39 -2.58 -4.14 1.53
C LEU A 39 -1.94 -3.39 0.37
N SER A 40 -0.60 -3.38 0.28
CA SER A 40 0.10 -2.76 -0.84
C SER A 40 -0.23 -3.43 -2.18
N THR A 41 -0.44 -4.75 -2.19
CA THR A 41 -0.96 -5.48 -3.37
C THR A 41 -2.33 -4.96 -3.78
N HIS A 42 -3.29 -4.94 -2.84
CA HIS A 42 -4.67 -4.53 -3.14
C HIS A 42 -4.76 -3.07 -3.57
N LEU A 43 -4.06 -2.18 -2.86
CA LEU A 43 -4.06 -0.75 -3.17
C LEU A 43 -3.43 -0.48 -4.54
N THR A 44 -2.38 -1.23 -4.92
CA THR A 44 -1.78 -1.15 -6.25
C THR A 44 -2.77 -1.56 -7.34
N VAL A 45 -3.47 -2.69 -7.16
CA VAL A 45 -4.47 -3.17 -8.14
C VAL A 45 -5.63 -2.16 -8.25
N LEU A 46 -6.21 -1.75 -7.13
CA LEU A 46 -7.36 -0.84 -7.12
C LEU A 46 -7.02 0.52 -7.74
N SER A 47 -5.90 1.11 -7.33
CA SER A 47 -5.48 2.41 -7.87
C SER A 47 -5.11 2.32 -9.36
N TYR A 48 -4.48 1.23 -9.79
CA TYR A 48 -4.22 0.97 -11.21
C TYR A 48 -5.53 0.89 -12.00
N GLU A 49 -6.48 0.06 -11.54
CA GLU A 49 -7.74 -0.20 -12.26
C GLU A 49 -8.59 1.06 -12.36
N ILE A 50 -8.67 1.85 -11.28
CA ILE A 50 -9.38 3.13 -11.29
C ILE A 50 -8.69 4.09 -12.27
N TYR A 51 -7.37 4.25 -12.16
CA TYR A 51 -6.63 5.18 -13.03
C TYR A 51 -6.66 4.76 -14.50
N HIS A 52 -6.64 3.46 -14.77
CA HIS A 52 -6.69 2.91 -16.13
C HIS A 52 -8.11 2.96 -16.72
N ARG A 53 -9.10 2.37 -16.03
CA ARG A 53 -10.45 2.17 -16.58
C ARG A 53 -11.35 3.38 -16.36
N SER A 54 -11.41 3.92 -15.16
CA SER A 54 -12.31 5.05 -14.85
C SER A 54 -11.82 6.37 -15.45
N TYR A 55 -10.51 6.53 -15.60
CA TYR A 55 -9.90 7.74 -16.17
C TYR A 55 -9.32 7.54 -17.58
N HIS A 56 -9.50 6.36 -18.18
CA HIS A 56 -9.06 6.05 -19.55
C HIS A 56 -7.58 6.32 -19.84
N ASN A 57 -6.72 6.25 -18.82
CA ASN A 57 -5.28 6.45 -18.99
C ASN A 57 -4.60 5.21 -19.58
N THR A 58 -3.40 5.38 -20.13
CA THR A 58 -2.60 4.27 -20.65
C THR A 58 -2.20 3.28 -19.55
N LYS A 59 -1.97 2.00 -19.91
CA LYS A 59 -1.43 1.01 -18.97
C LYS A 59 -0.10 1.46 -18.34
N GLU A 60 0.73 2.16 -19.11
CA GLU A 60 2.02 2.65 -18.63
C GLU A 60 1.85 3.72 -17.55
N SER A 61 1.07 4.77 -17.81
CA SER A 61 0.82 5.81 -16.81
C SER A 61 0.11 5.28 -15.58
N SER A 62 -0.79 4.29 -15.72
CA SER A 62 -1.42 3.61 -14.58
C SER A 62 -0.44 2.84 -13.72
N LYS A 63 0.58 2.18 -14.30
CA LYS A 63 1.65 1.52 -13.52
C LYS A 63 2.43 2.53 -12.70
N TYR A 64 2.84 3.66 -13.29
CA TYR A 64 3.59 4.70 -12.58
C TYR A 64 2.75 5.36 -11.49
N PHE A 65 1.49 5.66 -11.79
CA PHE A 65 0.58 6.27 -10.83
C PHE A 65 0.32 5.35 -9.63
N SER A 66 -0.08 4.10 -9.86
CA SER A 66 -0.41 3.18 -8.77
C SER A 66 0.80 2.86 -7.90
N SER A 67 1.95 2.57 -8.51
CA SER A 67 3.19 2.30 -7.77
C SER A 67 3.64 3.53 -6.98
N GLY A 68 3.65 4.72 -7.57
CA GLY A 68 4.02 5.97 -6.88
C GLY A 68 3.08 6.30 -5.72
N LEU A 69 1.77 6.09 -5.89
CA LEU A 69 0.79 6.28 -4.82
C LEU A 69 1.08 5.37 -3.63
N VAL A 70 1.26 4.06 -3.88
CA VAL A 70 1.48 3.09 -2.80
C VAL A 70 2.84 3.30 -2.11
N VAL A 71 3.90 3.60 -2.87
CA VAL A 71 5.21 3.96 -2.29
C VAL A 71 5.09 5.19 -1.37
N THR A 72 4.38 6.22 -1.82
CA THR A 72 4.18 7.44 -1.04
C THR A 72 3.41 7.17 0.25
N VAL A 73 2.38 6.32 0.19
CA VAL A 73 1.61 5.89 1.37
C VAL A 73 2.47 5.08 2.34
N GLY A 74 3.24 4.10 1.84
CA GLY A 74 4.13 3.27 2.68
C GLY A 74 5.22 4.09 3.38
N ILE A 75 5.94 4.94 2.64
CA ILE A 75 6.94 5.84 3.22
C ILE A 75 6.29 6.83 4.19
N GLY A 76 5.15 7.40 3.82
CA GLY A 76 4.40 8.33 4.66
C GLY A 76 4.03 7.70 6.01
N LYS A 77 3.53 6.47 5.99
CA LYS A 77 3.18 5.70 7.19
C LYS A 77 4.40 5.49 8.09
N GLU A 78 5.52 5.01 7.55
CA GLU A 78 6.75 4.78 8.34
C GLU A 78 7.36 6.08 8.89
N VAL A 79 7.27 7.19 8.15
CA VAL A 79 7.66 8.52 8.64
C VAL A 79 6.74 8.97 9.78
N LEU A 80 5.43 8.77 9.65
CA LEU A 80 4.47 9.10 10.71
C LEU A 80 4.70 8.25 11.97
N ASP A 81 4.97 6.95 11.80
CA ASP A 81 5.26 6.04 12.92
C ASP A 81 6.56 6.40 13.62
N SER A 82 7.60 6.80 12.88
CA SER A 82 8.86 7.27 13.48
C SER A 82 8.72 8.52 14.35
N ARG A 83 7.65 9.31 14.16
CA ARG A 83 7.35 10.51 14.96
C ARG A 83 6.57 10.20 16.24
N LYS A 84 6.04 8.98 16.41
CA LYS A 84 5.30 8.57 17.61
C LYS A 84 6.25 8.27 18.77
N PRO A 85 5.85 8.47 20.04
CA PRO A 85 6.67 8.08 21.19
C PRO A 85 7.00 6.58 21.14
N LYS A 86 8.30 6.25 21.09
CA LYS A 86 8.85 4.88 20.92
C LYS A 86 8.62 4.24 19.54
N GLY A 87 8.05 4.97 18.58
CA GLY A 87 7.94 4.52 17.20
C GLY A 87 9.30 4.53 16.49
N LYS A 88 9.46 3.66 15.51
CA LYS A 88 10.68 3.56 14.70
C LYS A 88 10.27 3.38 13.25
N PHE A 89 11.07 3.96 12.36
CA PHE A 89 10.99 3.66 10.94
C PHE A 89 11.45 2.23 10.69
N ASN A 90 10.63 1.41 10.03
CA ASN A 90 10.94 0.02 9.76
C ASN A 90 11.15 -0.24 8.27
N PHE A 91 12.40 -0.50 7.89
CA PHE A 91 12.73 -0.83 6.51
C PHE A 91 12.08 -2.13 6.03
N LYS A 92 11.82 -3.09 6.93
CA LYS A 92 11.18 -4.37 6.54
C LYS A 92 9.74 -4.17 6.07
N ASP A 93 9.04 -3.18 6.60
CA ASP A 93 7.69 -2.82 6.17
C ASP A 93 7.69 -2.28 4.74
N LEU A 94 8.66 -1.43 4.40
CA LEU A 94 8.84 -0.94 3.03
C LEU A 94 9.20 -2.05 2.04
N VAL A 95 9.97 -3.06 2.46
CA VAL A 95 10.26 -4.23 1.62
C VAL A 95 8.98 -5.03 1.36
N ALA A 96 8.15 -5.25 2.39
CA ALA A 96 6.87 -5.93 2.24
C ALA A 96 5.93 -5.14 1.31
N ASP A 97 5.89 -3.81 1.44
CA ASP A 97 5.14 -2.93 0.54
C ASP A 97 5.64 -3.03 -0.91
N GLY A 98 6.96 -3.01 -1.12
CA GLY A 98 7.57 -3.18 -2.44
C GLY A 98 7.21 -4.51 -3.11
N LEU A 99 7.26 -5.61 -2.36
CA LEU A 99 6.81 -6.92 -2.86
C LEU A 99 5.32 -6.91 -3.20
N GLY A 100 4.50 -6.25 -2.38
CA GLY A 100 3.08 -6.09 -2.64
C GLY A 100 2.81 -5.29 -3.92
N ILE A 101 3.53 -4.20 -4.14
CA ILE A 101 3.44 -3.40 -5.37
C ILE A 101 3.79 -4.24 -6.60
N ILE A 102 4.90 -5.01 -6.54
CA ILE A 102 5.32 -5.87 -7.66
C ILE A 102 4.22 -6.89 -8.00
N LEU A 103 3.68 -7.57 -6.99
CA LEU A 103 2.60 -8.53 -7.21
C LEU A 103 1.34 -7.83 -7.73
N GLY A 104 0.97 -6.69 -7.15
CA GLY A 104 -0.20 -5.91 -7.54
C GLY A 104 -0.13 -5.44 -8.99
N LEU A 105 1.02 -4.92 -9.44
CA LEU A 105 1.25 -4.56 -10.83
C LEU A 105 1.20 -5.78 -11.76
N THR A 106 1.74 -6.92 -11.32
CA THR A 106 1.68 -8.17 -12.09
C THR A 106 0.24 -8.60 -12.30
N ILE A 107 -0.58 -8.61 -11.24
CA ILE A 107 -2.01 -8.92 -11.32
C ILE A 107 -2.70 -7.92 -12.25
N ALA A 108 -2.55 -6.63 -11.99
CA ALA A 108 -3.28 -5.57 -12.69
C ALA A 108 -2.94 -5.50 -14.18
N ASN A 109 -1.67 -5.74 -14.56
CA ASN A 109 -1.26 -5.74 -15.97
C ASN A 109 -1.86 -6.92 -16.76
N ASN A 110 -2.19 -8.03 -16.08
CA ASN A 110 -2.82 -9.21 -16.65
C ASN A 110 -4.36 -9.17 -16.61
N LEU A 111 -4.97 -8.17 -15.95
CA LEU A 111 -6.41 -7.96 -16.01
C LEU A 111 -6.80 -7.48 -17.42
N LYS A 112 -7.87 -8.07 -17.96
CA LYS A 112 -8.44 -7.74 -19.28
C LYS A 112 -9.35 -6.52 -19.21
#